data_AF-V4BRK0-F1
#
_entry.id   AF-V4BRK0-F1
#
_cell.length_a   1.000
_cell.length_b   1.000
_cell.length_c   1.000
_cell.angle_alpha   90.00
_cell.angle_beta   90.00
_cell.angle_gamma   90.00
#
_symmetry.space_group_name_H-M   'P 1'
#
loop_
_entity.id
_entity.type
_entity.pdbx_description
1 polymer ?
#
loop_
_entity_poly.entity_id
_entity_poly.type
_entity_poly.pdbx_seq_one_letter_code
_entity_poly.pdbx_strand_id
1 'polypeptide(L)'
;MAEYRLHLIKKYFLTGMKQGEILQSLSERNGINLSRRQLQNIMYAENLYKRRNWADIMTVVEFIMEEHIGSGSLHGYRWMYQKLKQNGLKSRKEEVRLLMSILDPEGDELDSVTEVWDNHIIRPTTNQHVPSGRPIVMFSAPELYNVQDYKTLIENNQILICREETMFRKAIPCDEDIYDICMLLMIENAMQYPTDAYKALDLYLELRETILEILR
;
A
#
# COMPACT_ATOMS: atom_id res chain seq x y z
N MET A 1 23.23 -35.66 -10.88
CA MET A 1 23.98 -34.48 -10.38
C MET A 1 23.32 -33.14 -10.74
N ALA A 2 22.90 -32.90 -11.99
CA ALA A 2 22.30 -31.63 -12.41
C ALA A 2 20.95 -31.32 -11.70
N GLU A 3 20.09 -32.33 -11.50
CA GLU A 3 18.81 -32.18 -10.81
C GLU A 3 18.96 -31.84 -9.32
N TYR A 4 19.92 -32.47 -8.63
CA TYR A 4 20.22 -32.19 -7.23
C TYR A 4 20.67 -30.73 -7.02
N ARG A 5 21.54 -30.25 -7.92
CA ARG A 5 21.98 -28.84 -7.94
C ARG A 5 20.81 -27.88 -8.16
N LEU A 6 19.93 -28.19 -9.10
CA LEU A 6 18.76 -27.36 -9.40
C LEU A 6 17.79 -27.31 -8.22
N HIS A 7 17.54 -28.45 -7.57
CA HIS A 7 16.69 -28.53 -6.39
C HIS A 7 17.20 -27.64 -5.25
N LEU A 8 18.51 -27.65 -4.97
CA LEU A 8 19.12 -26.78 -3.95
C LEU A 8 19.00 -25.29 -4.30
N ILE A 9 19.21 -24.92 -5.57
CA ILE A 9 19.05 -23.54 -6.04
C ILE A 9 17.60 -23.08 -5.85
N LYS A 10 16.60 -23.91 -6.19
CA LYS A 10 15.18 -23.62 -5.96
C LYS A 10 14.90 -23.46 -4.46
N LYS A 11 15.39 -24.37 -3.63
CA LYS A 11 15.23 -24.31 -2.17
C LYS A 11 15.78 -23.01 -1.59
N TYR A 12 17.03 -22.65 -1.91
CA TYR A 12 17.65 -21.43 -1.40
C TYR A 12 16.99 -20.15 -1.93
N PHE A 13 16.51 -20.18 -3.18
CA PHE A 13 15.75 -19.08 -3.75
C PHE A 13 14.39 -18.89 -3.05
N LEU A 14 13.65 -19.96 -2.79
CA LEU A 14 12.35 -19.93 -2.10
C LEU A 14 12.48 -19.48 -0.65
N THR A 15 13.62 -19.73 0.00
CA THR A 15 13.93 -19.17 1.33
C THR A 15 14.28 -17.67 1.32
N GLY A 16 14.20 -17.01 0.16
CA GLY A 16 14.37 -15.55 0.04
C GLY A 16 15.83 -15.09 -0.06
N MET A 17 16.80 -15.99 -0.12
CA MET A 17 18.25 -15.67 -0.13
C MET A 17 18.65 -14.90 -1.40
N LYS A 18 19.53 -13.90 -1.27
CA LYS A 18 20.07 -13.14 -2.41
C LYS A 18 21.04 -14.00 -3.23
N GLN A 19 21.28 -13.65 -4.49
CA GLN A 19 22.18 -14.42 -5.36
C GLN A 19 23.57 -14.62 -4.77
N GLY A 20 24.10 -13.64 -4.01
CA GLY A 20 25.38 -13.79 -3.30
C GLY A 20 25.32 -14.85 -2.19
N GLU A 21 24.26 -14.85 -1.39
CA GLU A 21 24.03 -15.80 -0.29
C GLU A 21 23.79 -17.22 -0.81
N ILE A 22 23.10 -17.36 -1.95
CA ILE A 22 22.89 -18.65 -2.63
C ILE A 22 24.23 -19.22 -3.11
N LEU A 23 25.09 -18.40 -3.73
CA LEU A 23 26.43 -18.84 -4.15
C LEU A 23 27.28 -19.28 -2.97
N GLN A 24 27.27 -18.49 -1.89
CA GLN A 24 28.05 -18.80 -0.69
C GLN A 24 27.57 -20.09 -0.04
N SER A 25 26.25 -20.26 0.14
CA SER A 25 25.65 -21.48 0.71
C SER A 25 25.92 -22.72 -0.14
N LEU A 26 25.86 -22.61 -1.47
CA LEU A 26 26.17 -23.71 -2.38
C LEU A 26 27.65 -24.11 -2.30
N SER A 27 28.56 -23.14 -2.15
CA SER A 27 29.99 -23.42 -2.03
C SER A 27 30.38 -24.02 -0.67
N GLU A 28 29.89 -23.44 0.43
CA GLU A 28 30.30 -23.79 1.79
C GLU A 28 29.60 -25.05 2.33
N ARG A 29 28.31 -25.24 2.01
CA ARG A 29 27.50 -26.33 2.59
C ARG A 29 27.33 -27.54 1.66
N ASN A 30 27.42 -27.33 0.34
CA ASN A 30 27.16 -28.38 -0.65
C ASN A 30 28.36 -28.69 -1.55
N GLY A 31 29.47 -27.94 -1.43
CA GLY A 31 30.66 -28.12 -2.24
C GLY A 31 30.47 -27.80 -3.73
N ILE A 32 29.42 -27.07 -4.09
CA ILE A 32 29.07 -26.73 -5.47
C ILE A 32 29.56 -25.32 -5.77
N ASN A 33 30.66 -25.22 -6.52
CA ASN A 33 31.17 -23.94 -6.99
C ASN A 33 30.48 -23.54 -8.31
N LEU A 34 29.75 -22.42 -8.27
CA LEU A 34 29.14 -21.81 -9.45
C LEU A 34 29.62 -20.37 -9.59
N SER A 35 29.83 -19.93 -10.83
CA SER A 35 29.96 -18.50 -11.10
C SER A 35 28.61 -17.80 -11.01
N ARG A 36 28.62 -16.50 -10.73
CA ARG A 36 27.40 -15.68 -10.70
C ARG A 36 26.61 -15.76 -12.01
N ARG A 37 27.29 -15.83 -13.15
CA ARG A 37 26.67 -16.01 -14.47
C ARG A 37 25.99 -17.36 -14.61
N GLN A 38 26.60 -18.43 -14.12
CA GLN A 38 26.00 -19.78 -14.17
C GLN A 38 24.74 -19.84 -13.29
N LEU A 39 24.79 -19.28 -12.09
CA LEU A 39 23.60 -19.19 -11.23
C LEU A 39 22.50 -18.37 -11.89
N GLN A 40 22.84 -17.22 -12.48
CA GLN A 40 21.89 -16.39 -13.21
C GLN A 40 21.26 -17.15 -14.39
N ASN A 41 22.05 -17.79 -15.25
CA ASN A 41 21.51 -18.55 -16.38
C ASN A 41 20.55 -19.67 -15.95
N ILE A 42 20.88 -20.38 -14.85
CA ILE A 42 20.00 -21.41 -14.28
C ILE A 42 18.71 -20.77 -13.73
N MET A 43 18.82 -19.67 -12.99
CA MET A 43 17.65 -18.95 -12.48
C MET A 43 16.77 -18.39 -13.60
N TYR A 44 17.37 -17.90 -14.69
CA TYR A 44 16.65 -17.40 -15.87
C TYR A 44 15.89 -18.52 -16.58
N ALA A 45 16.57 -19.65 -16.83
CA ALA A 45 15.97 -20.83 -17.48
C ALA A 45 14.80 -21.42 -16.66
N GLU A 46 14.86 -21.28 -15.33
CA GLU A 46 13.91 -21.85 -14.39
C GLU A 46 12.89 -20.82 -13.85
N ASN A 47 12.86 -19.63 -14.45
CA ASN A 47 11.97 -18.52 -14.09
C ASN A 47 12.04 -18.04 -12.63
N LEU A 48 13.18 -18.21 -11.95
CA LEU A 48 13.39 -17.85 -10.55
C LEU A 48 13.75 -16.36 -10.41
N TYR A 49 12.75 -15.48 -10.51
CA TYR A 49 12.94 -14.01 -10.42
C TYR A 49 12.31 -13.41 -9.16
N LYS A 50 13.11 -12.74 -8.32
CA LYS A 50 12.61 -12.05 -7.12
C LYS A 50 11.66 -10.88 -7.41
N ARG A 51 11.75 -10.29 -8.61
CA ARG A 51 11.00 -9.08 -9.02
C ARG A 51 9.73 -9.37 -9.82
N ARG A 52 9.35 -10.65 -9.99
CA ARG A 52 8.24 -11.07 -10.87
C ARG A 52 7.24 -11.97 -10.17
N ASN A 53 7.08 -11.82 -8.86
CA ASN A 53 6.00 -12.48 -8.11
C ASN A 53 4.73 -11.62 -8.22
N TRP A 54 4.21 -11.52 -9.44
CA TRP A 54 2.90 -10.92 -9.68
C TRP A 54 1.85 -11.86 -9.10
N ALA A 55 0.86 -11.30 -8.43
CA ALA A 55 -0.31 -12.06 -8.05
C ALA A 55 -0.94 -12.66 -9.31
N ASP A 56 -1.47 -13.88 -9.19
CA ASP A 56 -2.24 -14.46 -10.27
C ASP A 56 -3.43 -13.55 -10.60
N ILE A 57 -3.81 -13.51 -11.87
CA ILE A 57 -4.89 -12.62 -12.33
C ILE A 57 -6.18 -12.95 -11.58
N MET A 58 -6.46 -14.23 -11.35
CA MET A 58 -7.66 -14.66 -10.60
C MET A 58 -7.64 -14.14 -9.17
N THR A 59 -6.49 -14.18 -8.48
CA THR A 59 -6.36 -13.63 -7.13
C THR A 59 -6.62 -12.13 -7.08
N VAL A 60 -6.20 -11.39 -8.12
CA VAL A 60 -6.47 -9.94 -8.22
C VAL A 60 -7.95 -9.70 -8.46
N VAL A 61 -8.60 -10.49 -9.33
CA VAL A 61 -10.04 -10.40 -9.60
C VAL A 61 -10.87 -10.71 -8.36
N GLU A 62 -10.56 -11.81 -7.66
CA GLU A 62 -11.24 -12.19 -6.41
C GLU A 62 -11.15 -11.07 -5.38
N PHE A 63 -9.95 -10.48 -5.20
CA PHE A 63 -9.75 -9.34 -4.30
C PHE A 63 -10.60 -8.13 -4.70
N ILE A 64 -10.61 -7.77 -5.99
CA ILE A 64 -11.40 -6.64 -6.49
C ILE A 64 -12.89 -6.89 -6.24
N MET A 65 -13.39 -8.09 -6.56
CA MET A 65 -14.80 -8.45 -6.35
C MET A 65 -15.18 -8.43 -4.87
N GLU A 66 -14.33 -8.92 -3.97
CA GLU A 66 -14.56 -8.85 -2.52
C GLU A 66 -14.63 -7.40 -2.03
N GLU A 67 -13.73 -6.53 -2.51
CA GLU A 67 -13.75 -5.10 -2.17
C GLU A 67 -15.03 -4.42 -2.69
N HIS A 68 -15.48 -4.74 -3.91
CA HIS A 68 -16.72 -4.18 -4.47
C HIS A 68 -17.99 -4.58 -3.72
N ILE A 69 -17.99 -5.68 -2.96
CA ILE A 69 -19.11 -6.04 -2.07
C ILE A 69 -19.20 -5.08 -0.86
N GLY A 70 -18.07 -4.53 -0.43
CA GLY A 70 -17.98 -3.63 0.72
C GLY A 70 -17.83 -2.16 0.35
N SER A 71 -17.01 -1.46 1.14
CA SER A 71 -16.69 -0.04 0.89
C SER A 71 -15.91 0.20 -0.41
N GLY A 72 -15.38 -0.86 -1.03
CA GLY A 72 -14.61 -0.82 -2.27
C GLY A 72 -15.41 -0.38 -3.49
N SER A 73 -16.73 -0.45 -3.47
CA SER A 73 -17.58 -0.16 -4.65
C SER A 73 -17.46 1.26 -5.19
N LEU A 74 -17.13 2.24 -4.34
CA LEU A 74 -16.96 3.64 -4.73
C LEU A 74 -15.52 3.99 -5.12
N HIS A 75 -14.59 3.03 -5.08
CA HIS A 75 -13.18 3.29 -5.32
C HIS A 75 -12.84 3.12 -6.80
N GLY A 76 -12.30 4.18 -7.39
CA GLY A 76 -11.67 4.09 -8.71
C GLY A 76 -10.43 3.20 -8.74
N TYR A 77 -9.96 2.86 -9.95
CA TYR A 77 -8.87 1.89 -10.16
C TYR A 77 -7.56 2.26 -9.46
N ARG A 78 -7.31 3.58 -9.28
CA ARG A 78 -6.11 4.10 -8.60
C ARG A 78 -6.11 3.74 -7.11
N TRP A 79 -7.26 3.88 -6.47
CA TRP A 79 -7.44 3.51 -5.07
C TRP A 79 -7.45 1.98 -4.92
N MET A 80 -8.10 1.26 -5.82
CA MET A 80 -8.08 -0.20 -5.84
C MET A 80 -6.64 -0.75 -5.96
N TYR A 81 -5.83 -0.17 -6.85
CA TYR A 81 -4.40 -0.49 -6.98
C TYR A 81 -3.62 -0.24 -5.67
N GLN A 82 -3.96 0.83 -4.94
CA GLN A 82 -3.34 1.13 -3.65
C GLN A 82 -3.75 0.12 -2.57
N LYS A 83 -5.03 -0.29 -2.51
CA LYS A 83 -5.52 -1.33 -1.58
C LYS A 83 -4.88 -2.69 -1.85
N LEU A 84 -4.77 -3.10 -3.12
CA LEU A 84 -4.04 -4.31 -3.52
C LEU A 84 -2.61 -4.30 -2.96
N LYS A 85 -1.90 -3.18 -3.11
CA LYS A 85 -0.53 -3.03 -2.62
C LYS A 85 -0.45 -3.08 -1.09
N GLN A 86 -1.41 -2.49 -0.38
CA GLN A 86 -1.47 -2.53 1.09
C GLN A 86 -1.71 -3.96 1.60
N ASN A 87 -2.48 -4.75 0.87
CA ASN A 87 -2.72 -6.17 1.16
C ASN A 87 -1.61 -7.10 0.62
N GLY A 88 -0.49 -6.55 0.17
CA GLY A 88 0.67 -7.32 -0.27
C GLY A 88 0.55 -7.95 -1.66
N LEU A 89 -0.55 -7.71 -2.37
CA LEU A 89 -0.77 -8.17 -3.74
C LEU A 89 -0.03 -7.25 -4.72
N LYS A 90 0.81 -7.85 -5.55
CA LYS A 90 1.57 -7.13 -6.59
C LYS A 90 0.91 -7.37 -7.93
N SER A 91 0.34 -6.33 -8.50
CA SER A 91 -0.21 -6.31 -9.86
C SER A 91 0.31 -5.08 -10.60
N ARG A 92 0.22 -5.05 -11.94
CA ARG A 92 0.50 -3.81 -12.69
C ARG A 92 -0.69 -2.88 -12.57
N LYS A 93 -0.42 -1.57 -12.44
CA LYS A 93 -1.48 -0.57 -12.37
C LYS A 93 -2.44 -0.64 -13.58
N GLU A 94 -1.91 -0.90 -14.77
CA GLU A 94 -2.72 -1.05 -15.99
C GLU A 94 -3.56 -2.33 -15.99
N GLU A 95 -3.06 -3.42 -15.39
CA GLU A 95 -3.86 -4.65 -15.24
C GLU A 95 -5.06 -4.39 -14.32
N VAL A 96 -4.86 -3.67 -13.21
CA VAL A 96 -5.95 -3.27 -12.32
C VAL A 96 -6.95 -2.36 -13.05
N ARG A 97 -6.48 -1.40 -13.86
CA ARG A 97 -7.36 -0.53 -14.66
C ARG A 97 -8.22 -1.33 -15.63
N LEU A 98 -7.61 -2.25 -16.38
CA LEU A 98 -8.32 -3.10 -17.32
C LEU A 98 -9.32 -4.03 -16.61
N LEU A 99 -8.94 -4.63 -15.48
CA LEU A 99 -9.84 -5.46 -14.68
C LEU A 99 -11.03 -4.64 -14.15
N MET A 100 -10.79 -3.43 -13.64
CA MET A 100 -11.85 -2.51 -13.22
C MET A 100 -12.77 -2.15 -14.39
N SER A 101 -12.23 -1.85 -15.59
CA SER A 101 -13.06 -1.54 -16.76
C SER A 101 -13.98 -2.70 -17.19
N ILE A 102 -13.61 -3.94 -16.86
CA ILE A 102 -14.41 -5.14 -17.14
C ILE A 102 -15.41 -5.41 -16.01
N LEU A 103 -15.00 -5.23 -14.76
CA LEU A 103 -15.78 -5.58 -13.57
C LEU A 103 -16.77 -4.47 -13.16
N ASP A 104 -16.42 -3.21 -13.42
CA ASP A 104 -17.21 -2.01 -13.12
C ASP A 104 -17.03 -0.96 -14.25
N PRO A 105 -17.71 -1.16 -15.39
CA PRO A 105 -17.61 -0.26 -16.54
C PRO A 105 -18.18 1.14 -16.24
N GLU A 106 -19.18 1.26 -15.37
CA GLU A 106 -19.76 2.55 -14.97
C GLU A 106 -18.76 3.35 -14.13
N GLY A 107 -18.05 2.70 -13.21
CA GLY A 107 -16.96 3.29 -12.44
C GLY A 107 -15.76 3.74 -13.31
N ASP A 108 -15.39 2.97 -14.34
CA ASP A 108 -14.28 3.32 -15.23
C ASP A 108 -14.59 4.56 -16.11
N GLU A 109 -15.85 4.75 -16.52
CA GLU A 109 -16.27 5.97 -17.21
C GLU A 109 -16.14 7.20 -16.31
N LEU A 110 -16.54 7.09 -15.03
CA LEU A 110 -16.39 8.17 -14.04
C LEU A 110 -14.92 8.47 -13.74
N ASP A 111 -14.07 7.44 -13.67
CA ASP A 111 -12.62 7.57 -13.50
C ASP A 111 -11.96 8.27 -14.69
N SER A 112 -12.40 7.96 -15.91
CA SER A 112 -11.94 8.61 -17.14
C SER A 112 -12.29 10.10 -17.15
N VAL A 113 -13.53 10.44 -16.77
CA VAL A 113 -13.98 11.83 -16.64
C VAL A 113 -13.16 12.54 -15.56
N THR A 114 -13.02 11.96 -14.36
CA THR A 114 -12.21 12.56 -13.29
C THR A 114 -10.75 12.72 -13.68
N GLU A 115 -10.15 11.82 -14.45
CA GLU A 115 -8.77 11.98 -14.94
C GLU A 115 -8.61 13.19 -15.89
N VAL A 116 -9.57 13.43 -16.78
CA VAL A 116 -9.57 14.61 -17.64
C VAL A 116 -9.76 15.89 -16.82
N TRP A 117 -10.70 15.86 -15.86
CA TRP A 117 -10.98 16.98 -14.97
C TRP A 117 -9.83 17.30 -14.01
N ASP A 118 -9.18 16.27 -13.44
CA ASP A 118 -8.06 16.41 -12.50
C ASP A 118 -6.83 17.03 -13.15
N ASN A 119 -6.62 16.76 -14.43
CA ASN A 119 -5.53 17.35 -15.19
C ASN A 119 -5.85 18.75 -15.72
N HIS A 120 -7.10 19.21 -15.57
CA HIS A 120 -7.51 20.54 -15.98
C HIS A 120 -7.08 21.60 -14.93
N ILE A 121 -6.00 22.33 -15.24
CA ILE A 121 -5.53 23.47 -14.44
C ILE A 121 -5.64 24.73 -15.29
N ILE A 122 -6.46 25.69 -14.84
CA ILE A 122 -6.54 27.02 -15.43
C ILE A 122 -5.30 27.80 -15.00
N ARG A 123 -4.49 28.25 -15.97
CA ARG A 123 -3.28 29.03 -15.69
C ARG A 123 -3.64 30.37 -15.04
N PRO A 124 -2.91 30.81 -14.00
CA PRO A 124 -3.05 32.17 -13.47
C PRO A 124 -2.79 33.20 -14.56
N THR A 125 -3.61 34.25 -14.61
CA THR A 125 -3.42 35.39 -15.50
C THR A 125 -3.32 36.68 -14.68
N THR A 126 -2.84 37.76 -15.29
CA THR A 126 -2.71 39.07 -14.63
C THR A 126 -4.07 39.68 -14.25
N ASN A 127 -5.16 39.23 -14.89
CA ASN A 127 -6.51 39.68 -14.58
C ASN A 127 -7.06 38.95 -13.35
N GLN A 128 -7.23 39.68 -12.24
CA GLN A 128 -7.74 39.13 -10.97
C GLN A 128 -9.20 38.64 -11.05
N HIS A 129 -9.95 39.02 -12.07
CA HIS A 129 -11.33 38.56 -12.29
C HIS A 129 -11.41 37.20 -13.00
N VAL A 130 -10.29 36.64 -13.46
CA VAL A 130 -10.26 35.34 -14.13
C VAL A 130 -9.91 34.25 -13.10
N PRO A 131 -10.73 33.20 -12.95
CA PRO A 131 -10.41 32.11 -12.04
C PRO A 131 -9.13 31.41 -12.48
N SER A 132 -8.33 30.96 -11.51
CA SER A 132 -7.11 30.19 -11.75
C SER A 132 -7.09 28.95 -10.86
N GLY A 133 -6.31 27.94 -11.24
CA GLY A 133 -6.27 26.65 -10.55
C GLY A 133 -7.30 25.66 -11.10
N ARG A 134 -7.73 24.73 -10.24
CA ARG A 134 -8.67 23.66 -10.62
C ARG A 134 -10.10 24.21 -10.64
N PRO A 135 -10.88 23.99 -11.72
CA PRO A 135 -12.28 24.39 -11.76
C PRO A 135 -13.09 23.56 -10.76
N ILE A 136 -13.49 24.18 -9.65
CA ILE A 136 -14.32 23.53 -8.61
C ILE A 136 -15.79 23.99 -8.65
N VAL A 137 -16.08 25.07 -9.38
CA VAL A 137 -17.40 25.72 -9.35
C VAL A 137 -18.53 24.78 -9.76
N MET A 138 -18.36 23.97 -10.82
CA MET A 138 -19.38 22.99 -11.22
C MET A 138 -19.67 21.93 -10.14
N PHE A 139 -18.68 21.57 -9.33
CA PHE A 139 -18.85 20.64 -8.21
C PHE A 139 -19.46 21.32 -6.98
N SER A 140 -19.05 22.56 -6.69
CA SER A 140 -19.49 23.32 -5.53
C SER A 140 -20.87 23.97 -5.68
N ALA A 141 -21.25 24.34 -6.90
CA ALA A 141 -22.49 25.06 -7.22
C ALA A 141 -23.06 24.57 -8.58
N PRO A 142 -23.53 23.31 -8.65
CA PRO A 142 -24.10 22.74 -9.88
C PRO A 142 -25.33 23.50 -10.38
N GLU A 143 -26.04 24.22 -9.50
CA GLU A 143 -27.23 25.01 -9.83
C GLU A 143 -26.92 26.13 -10.82
N LEU A 144 -25.70 26.68 -10.81
CA LEU A 144 -25.26 27.73 -11.74
C LEU A 144 -25.21 27.25 -13.20
N TYR A 145 -25.17 25.93 -13.41
CA TYR A 145 -25.08 25.30 -14.72
C TYR A 145 -26.34 24.54 -15.11
N ASN A 146 -27.45 24.71 -14.36
CA ASN A 146 -28.67 23.92 -14.50
C ASN A 146 -28.41 22.40 -14.44
N VAL A 147 -27.41 21.97 -13.67
CA VAL A 147 -27.08 20.56 -13.44
C VAL A 147 -27.60 20.13 -12.07
N GLN A 148 -27.97 18.86 -11.95
CA GLN A 148 -28.50 18.30 -10.72
C GLN A 148 -27.37 17.98 -9.72
N ASP A 149 -27.56 18.33 -8.45
CA ASP A 149 -26.67 17.87 -7.38
C ASP A 149 -27.00 16.41 -7.03
N TYR A 150 -26.00 15.54 -7.15
CA TYR A 150 -26.10 14.12 -6.82
C TYR A 150 -25.52 13.80 -5.42
N LYS A 151 -25.12 14.82 -4.65
CA LYS A 151 -24.68 14.61 -3.26
C LYS A 151 -25.83 14.05 -2.44
N THR A 152 -25.52 13.03 -1.64
CA THR A 152 -26.44 12.51 -0.64
C THR A 152 -26.42 13.40 0.59
N LEU A 153 -27.58 13.94 0.96
CA LEU A 153 -27.74 14.65 2.22
C LEU A 153 -27.63 13.64 3.37
N ILE A 154 -26.51 13.68 4.08
CA ILE A 154 -26.28 12.83 5.25
C ILE A 154 -27.00 13.47 6.44
N GLU A 155 -27.98 12.76 7.01
CA GLU A 155 -28.65 13.21 8.22
C GLU A 155 -27.70 13.22 9.42
N ASN A 156 -27.88 14.16 10.34
CA ASN A 156 -27.06 14.25 11.56
C ASN A 156 -27.04 12.94 12.36
N ASN A 157 -28.12 12.16 12.32
CA ASN A 157 -28.18 10.86 12.98
C ASN A 157 -27.21 9.84 12.35
N GLN A 158 -27.07 9.83 11.02
CA GLN A 158 -26.10 8.97 10.34
C GLN A 158 -24.66 9.40 10.66
N ILE A 159 -24.40 10.70 10.79
CA ILE A 159 -23.10 11.21 11.25
C ILE A 159 -22.80 10.75 12.67
N LEU A 160 -23.80 10.76 13.56
CA LEU A 160 -23.67 10.29 14.94
C LEU A 160 -23.37 8.78 14.99
N ILE A 161 -24.13 7.98 14.24
CA ILE A 161 -23.90 6.53 14.11
C ILE A 161 -22.50 6.26 13.58
N CYS A 162 -22.08 6.93 12.50
CA CYS A 162 -20.71 6.81 12.03
C CYS A 162 -19.71 7.20 13.11
N ARG A 163 -19.97 8.27 13.87
CA ARG A 163 -19.06 8.71 14.93
C ARG A 163 -18.91 7.69 16.06
N GLU A 164 -19.99 6.99 16.40
CA GLU A 164 -20.02 6.00 17.48
C GLU A 164 -19.50 4.64 17.03
N GLU A 165 -19.81 4.23 15.80
CA GLU A 165 -19.49 2.91 15.27
C GLU A 165 -18.13 2.86 14.53
N THR A 166 -17.54 4.00 14.16
CA THR A 166 -16.21 4.02 13.51
C THR A 166 -15.08 4.11 14.52
N MET A 167 -14.09 3.25 14.33
CA MET A 167 -12.79 3.34 15.01
C MET A 167 -11.97 4.44 14.36
N PHE A 168 -12.12 5.69 14.81
CA PHE A 168 -11.18 6.74 14.44
C PHE A 168 -9.79 6.39 14.96
N ARG A 169 -8.76 6.73 14.18
CA ARG A 169 -7.38 6.61 14.63
C ARG A 169 -7.22 7.44 15.91
N LYS A 170 -7.08 6.77 17.04
CA LYS A 170 -6.68 7.40 18.30
C LYS A 170 -5.32 8.07 18.10
N ALA A 171 -5.03 9.13 18.84
CA ALA A 171 -3.69 9.73 18.88
C ALA A 171 -2.64 8.80 19.48
N ILE A 172 -3.08 7.66 20.04
CA ILE A 172 -2.26 6.62 20.62
C ILE A 172 -1.78 5.69 19.49
N PRO A 173 -0.46 5.51 19.30
CA PRO A 173 0.10 4.74 18.20
C PRO A 173 -0.01 3.21 18.40
N CYS A 174 -0.33 2.75 19.59
CA CYS A 174 -0.42 1.35 19.97
C CYS A 174 -1.60 1.09 20.93
N ASP A 175 -1.63 -0.11 21.49
CA ASP A 175 -2.55 -0.44 22.58
C ASP A 175 -2.37 0.50 23.79
N GLU A 176 -3.46 0.74 24.53
CA GLU A 176 -3.52 1.71 25.63
C GLU A 176 -2.60 1.30 26.79
N ASP A 177 -2.60 0.03 27.17
CA ASP A 177 -1.74 -0.49 28.24
C ASP A 177 -0.26 -0.41 27.84
N ILE A 178 0.05 -0.75 26.59
CA ILE A 178 1.41 -0.65 26.04
C ILE A 178 1.88 0.81 25.99
N TYR A 179 0.97 1.73 25.63
CA TYR A 179 1.29 3.15 25.58
C TYR A 179 1.60 3.70 26.98
N ASP A 180 0.81 3.33 27.98
CA ASP A 180 1.03 3.74 29.36
C ASP A 180 2.36 3.21 29.91
N ILE A 181 2.71 1.96 29.63
CA ILE A 181 4.01 1.39 29.98
C ILE A 181 5.15 2.18 29.30
N CYS A 182 5.05 2.45 28.00
CA CYS A 182 6.03 3.26 27.29
C CYS A 182 6.18 4.65 27.91
N MET A 183 5.08 5.32 28.25
CA MET A 183 5.09 6.65 28.86
C MET A 183 5.75 6.64 30.25
N LEU A 184 5.45 5.64 31.08
CA LEU A 184 6.08 5.46 32.38
C LEU A 184 7.59 5.24 32.25
N LEU A 185 8.02 4.38 31.32
CA LEU A 185 9.44 4.11 31.05
C LEU A 185 10.18 5.35 30.52
N MET A 186 9.51 6.16 29.71
CA MET A 186 10.07 7.43 29.25
C MET A 186 10.26 8.42 30.40
N ILE A 187 9.29 8.51 31.32
CA ILE A 187 9.39 9.38 32.50
C ILE A 187 10.51 8.90 33.43
N GLU A 188 10.57 7.61 33.71
CA GLU A 188 11.56 7.01 34.63
C GLU A 188 13.00 7.19 34.12
N ASN A 189 13.22 6.97 32.82
CA ASN A 189 14.54 7.09 32.20
C ASN A 189 14.83 8.50 31.65
N ALA A 190 13.99 9.49 31.96
CA ALA A 190 14.10 10.87 31.46
C ALA A 190 14.24 10.99 29.93
N MET A 191 13.59 10.08 29.18
CA MET A 191 13.57 10.09 27.73
C MET A 191 12.66 11.19 27.20
N GLN A 192 13.07 11.83 26.10
CA GLN A 192 12.31 12.91 25.49
C GLN A 192 11.39 12.41 24.38
N TYR A 193 10.27 13.10 24.20
CA TYR A 193 9.39 12.87 23.06
C TYR A 193 10.10 13.23 21.74
N PRO A 194 10.02 12.38 20.71
CA PRO A 194 10.80 12.57 19.50
C PRO A 194 10.29 13.76 18.67
N THR A 195 11.21 14.57 18.18
CA THR A 195 10.90 15.74 17.33
C THR A 195 11.07 15.48 15.82
N ASP A 196 11.67 14.34 15.46
CA ASP A 196 11.87 13.90 14.09
C ASP A 196 11.73 12.38 13.97
N ALA A 197 11.61 11.89 12.74
CA ALA A 197 11.36 10.48 12.44
C ALA A 197 12.53 9.56 12.84
N TYR A 198 13.77 10.06 12.87
CA TYR A 198 14.93 9.25 13.25
C TYR A 198 14.97 9.06 14.76
N LYS A 199 14.79 10.13 15.53
CA LYS A 199 14.65 10.06 16.99
C LYS A 199 13.47 9.21 17.44
N ALA A 200 12.37 9.23 16.67
CA ALA A 200 11.22 8.37 16.95
C ALA A 200 11.56 6.89 16.78
N LEU A 201 12.38 6.54 15.79
CA LEU A 201 12.86 5.19 15.59
C LEU A 201 13.81 4.75 16.71
N ASP A 202 14.74 5.63 17.09
CA ASP A 202 15.70 5.36 18.17
C ASP A 202 14.97 5.09 19.50
N LEU A 203 14.01 5.97 19.85
CA LEU A 203 13.16 5.80 21.03
C LEU A 203 12.35 4.48 20.98
N TYR A 204 11.81 4.12 19.81
CA TYR A 204 11.08 2.85 19.66
C TYR A 204 11.97 1.64 19.91
N LEU A 205 13.21 1.65 19.41
CA LEU A 205 14.15 0.54 19.62
C LEU A 205 14.52 0.40 21.10
N GLU A 206 14.78 1.52 21.78
CA GLU A 206 15.12 1.55 23.20
C GLU A 206 13.95 1.09 24.10
N LEU A 207 12.75 1.61 23.85
CA LEU A 207 11.54 1.19 24.55
C LEU A 207 11.20 -0.28 24.30
N ARG A 208 11.43 -0.78 23.09
CA ARG A 208 11.18 -2.19 22.76
C ARG A 208 12.10 -3.13 23.54
N GLU A 209 13.39 -2.83 23.60
CA GLU A 209 14.35 -3.67 24.33
C GLU A 209 14.03 -3.66 25.84
N THR A 210 13.77 -2.48 26.42
CA THR A 210 13.43 -2.36 27.85
C THR A 210 12.14 -3.09 28.20
N ILE A 211 11.10 -2.99 27.37
CA ILE A 211 9.84 -3.75 27.58
C ILE A 211 10.07 -5.26 27.46
N LEU A 212 10.89 -5.70 26.50
CA LEU A 212 11.22 -7.12 26.35
C LEU A 212 12.03 -7.66 27.53
N GLU A 213 12.85 -6.84 28.18
CA GLU A 213 13.55 -7.21 29.42
C GLU A 213 12.60 -7.33 30.62
N ILE A 214 11.61 -6.43 30.75
CA ILE A 214 10.63 -6.46 31.85
C ILE A 214 9.67 -7.65 31.74
N LEU A 215 9.32 -8.05 30.50
CA LEU A 215 8.41 -9.17 30.23
C LEU A 215 9.09 -10.55 30.24
N ARG A 216 10.39 -10.59 30.52
CA ARG A 216 11.20 -11.82 30.54
C ARG A 216 11.29 -12.43 31.93
#